data_AF-A0A4R2QUA8-F1
#
_entry.id   AF-A0A4R2QUA8-F1
#
_cell.length_a   1.000
_cell.length_b   1.000
_cell.length_c   1.000
_cell.angle_alpha   90.00
_cell.angle_beta   90.00
_cell.angle_gamma   90.00
#
_symmetry.space_group_name_H-M   'P 1'
#
loop_
_entity.id
_entity.type
_entity.pdbx_description
1 polymer ?
#
loop_
_entity_poly.entity_id
_entity_poly.type
_entity_poly.pdbx_seq_one_letter_code
_entity_poly.pdbx_strand_id
1 'polypeptide(L)'
;MSAVKKRLFWSVALVVEVVLLVILYGQYKDVEWRIFLVQGQQAYRYAELHQEWLAYSGGMVLIGLALPFTVYFLIGALRRKKG
;
A
#
# COMPACT_ATOMS: atom_id res chain seq x y z
N MET A 1 -22.18 13.70 8.21
CA MET A 1 -20.95 14.38 7.73
C MET A 1 -21.28 15.23 6.51
N SER A 2 -20.83 16.48 6.43
CA SER A 2 -21.14 17.34 5.26
C SER A 2 -20.46 16.82 3.98
N ALA A 3 -21.01 17.16 2.80
CA ALA A 3 -20.45 16.73 1.51
C ALA A 3 -18.97 17.11 1.33
N VAL A 4 -18.59 18.28 1.84
CA VAL A 4 -17.19 18.76 1.87
C VAL A 4 -16.32 17.87 2.74
N LYS A 5 -16.76 17.55 3.97
CA LYS A 5 -16.04 16.65 4.88
C LYS A 5 -15.88 15.24 4.29
N LYS A 6 -16.91 14.73 3.59
CA LYS A 6 -16.85 13.42 2.91
C LYS A 6 -15.83 13.40 1.77
N ARG A 7 -15.82 14.44 0.93
CA ARG A 7 -14.81 14.56 -0.14
C ARG A 7 -13.39 14.62 0.44
N LEU A 8 -13.18 15.47 1.44
CA LEU A 8 -11.87 15.62 2.08
C LEU A 8 -11.40 14.30 2.68
N PHE A 9 -12.26 13.57 3.39
CA PHE A 9 -11.94 12.27 3.96
C PHE A 9 -11.44 11.28 2.89
N TRP A 10 -12.18 11.08 1.80
CA TRP A 10 -11.78 10.14 0.74
C TRP A 10 -10.54 10.59 -0.02
N SER A 11 -10.33 11.91 -0.18
CA SER A 11 -9.09 12.42 -0.78
C SER A 11 -7.88 12.17 0.11
N VAL A 12 -8.00 12.39 1.43
CA VAL A 12 -6.93 12.09 2.39
C VAL A 12 -6.65 10.59 2.45
N ALA A 13 -7.69 9.75 2.49
CA ALA A 13 -7.55 8.30 2.46
C ALA A 13 -6.76 7.84 1.23
N LEU A 14 -7.09 8.36 0.04
CA LEU A 14 -6.38 8.02 -1.20
C LEU A 14 -4.90 8.42 -1.13
N VAL A 15 -4.59 9.61 -0.63
CA VAL A 15 -3.20 10.05 -0.46
C VAL A 15 -2.45 9.15 0.51
N VAL A 16 -3.07 8.78 1.63
CA VAL A 16 -2.48 7.89 2.63
C VAL A 16 -2.20 6.51 2.03
N GLU A 17 -3.15 5.92 1.30
CA GLU A 17 -2.96 4.63 0.61
C GLU A 17 -1.78 4.66 -0.36
N VAL A 18 -1.67 5.72 -1.18
CA VAL A 18 -0.57 5.87 -2.14
C VAL A 18 0.77 6.05 -1.42
N VAL A 19 0.84 6.87 -0.37
CA VAL A 19 2.07 7.08 0.40
C VAL A 19 2.53 5.77 1.07
N LEU A 20 1.60 5.04 1.69
CA LEU A 20 1.91 3.74 2.28
C LEU A 20 2.38 2.73 1.24
N LEU A 21 1.78 2.72 0.05
CA LEU A 21 2.20 1.84 -1.04
C LEU A 21 3.64 2.15 -1.48
N VAL A 22 4.01 3.43 -1.61
CA VAL A 22 5.39 3.84 -1.95
C VAL A 22 6.38 3.41 -0.88
N ILE A 23 6.04 3.60 0.40
CA ILE A 23 6.90 3.18 1.52
C ILE A 23 7.11 1.66 1.51
N LEU A 24 6.03 0.90 1.43
CA LEU A 24 6.09 -0.56 1.39
C LEU A 24 6.87 -1.07 0.18
N TYR A 25 6.69 -0.43 -0.99
CA TYR A 25 7.44 -0.79 -2.19
C TYR A 25 8.95 -0.55 -2.01
N GLY A 26 9.35 0.57 -1.40
CA GLY A 26 10.75 0.83 -1.08
C GLY A 26 11.35 -0.23 -0.15
N GLN A 27 10.63 -0.58 0.93
CA GLN A 27 11.05 -1.62 1.88
C GLN A 27 11.13 -3.00 1.23
N TYR A 28 10.13 -3.34 0.42
CA TYR A 28 10.10 -4.57 -0.35
C TYR A 28 11.33 -4.71 -1.26
N LYS A 29 11.70 -3.65 -1.99
CA LYS A 29 12.87 -3.66 -2.86
C LYS A 29 14.18 -3.71 -2.09
N ASP A 30 14.27 -3.04 -0.94
CA ASP A 30 15.45 -3.12 -0.07
C ASP A 30 15.67 -4.53 0.47
N VAL A 31 14.61 -5.20 0.95
CA VAL A 31 14.71 -6.59 1.41
C VAL A 31 15.02 -7.55 0.27
N GLU A 32 14.40 -7.36 -0.90
CA GLU A 32 14.71 -8.16 -2.09
C GLU A 32 16.20 -8.08 -2.45
N TRP A 33 16.80 -6.89 -2.38
CA TRP A 33 18.24 -6.72 -2.57
C TRP A 33 19.07 -7.46 -1.52
N ARG A 34 18.69 -7.38 -0.25
CA ARG A 34 19.39 -8.09 0.84
C ARG A 34 19.31 -9.60 0.67
N ILE A 35 18.17 -10.12 0.20
CA ILE A 35 17.99 -11.54 -0.12
C ILE A 35 19.02 -11.98 -1.17
N PHE A 36 19.16 -11.23 -2.27
CA PHE A 36 20.12 -11.56 -3.32
C PHE A 36 21.56 -11.63 -2.79
N LEU A 37 21.93 -10.77 -1.84
CA LEU A 37 23.28 -10.75 -1.26
C LEU A 37 23.58 -11.96 -0.36
N VAL A 38 22.56 -12.56 0.28
CA VAL A 38 22.75 -13.68 1.22
C VAL A 38 22.38 -15.05 0.64
N GLN A 39 21.84 -15.07 -0.58
CA GLN A 39 21.41 -16.29 -1.25
C GLN A 39 22.59 -17.25 -1.45
N GLY A 40 22.44 -18.48 -0.96
CA GLY A 40 23.45 -19.55 -1.10
C GLY A 40 24.54 -19.56 -0.03
N GLN A 41 24.59 -18.58 0.89
CA GLN A 41 25.56 -18.58 1.99
C GLN A 41 24.93 -18.73 3.38
N GLN A 42 23.78 -18.10 3.62
CA GLN A 42 23.18 -18.03 4.97
C GLN A 42 21.71 -18.42 4.94
N ALA A 43 21.43 -19.72 5.06
CA ALA A 43 20.06 -20.26 4.96
C ALA A 43 19.08 -19.64 5.98
N TYR A 44 19.49 -19.46 7.24
CA TYR A 44 18.65 -18.85 8.28
C TYR A 44 18.35 -17.38 7.99
N ARG A 45 19.37 -16.58 7.67
CA ARG A 45 19.19 -15.16 7.35
C ARG A 45 18.35 -14.95 6.08
N TYR A 46 18.53 -15.82 5.09
CA TYR A 46 17.73 -15.85 3.87
C TYR A 46 16.25 -16.09 4.17
N ALA A 47 15.93 -17.03 5.07
CA ALA A 47 14.55 -17.34 5.46
C ALA A 47 13.88 -16.18 6.21
N GLU A 48 14.59 -15.52 7.12
CA GLU A 48 14.10 -14.31 7.81
C GLU A 48 13.75 -13.19 6.83
N LEU A 49 14.68 -12.88 5.91
CA LEU A 49 14.46 -11.83 4.90
C LEU A 49 13.31 -12.20 3.95
N HIS A 50 13.14 -13.48 3.61
CA HIS A 50 11.98 -13.93 2.83
C HIS A 50 10.65 -13.70 3.55
N GLN A 51 10.60 -13.93 4.87
CA GLN A 51 9.40 -13.64 5.66
C GLN A 51 9.10 -12.14 5.69
N GLU A 52 10.11 -11.29 5.87
CA GLU A 52 9.94 -9.83 5.79
C GLU A 52 9.44 -9.39 4.40
N TRP A 53 10.01 -9.94 3.32
CA TRP A 53 9.59 -9.68 1.94
C TRP A 53 8.13 -10.10 1.69
N LEU A 54 7.73 -11.26 2.22
CA LEU A 54 6.34 -11.73 2.16
C LEU A 54 5.40 -10.82 2.95
N ALA A 55 5.82 -10.32 4.11
CA ALA A 55 5.02 -9.39 4.90
C ALA A 55 4.78 -8.07 4.16
N TYR A 56 5.82 -7.47 3.56
CA TYR A 56 5.68 -6.25 2.77
C TYR A 56 4.85 -6.46 1.51
N SER A 57 5.02 -7.59 0.81
CA SER A 57 4.20 -7.90 -0.37
C SER A 57 2.72 -8.10 -0.02
N GLY A 58 2.43 -8.80 1.09
CA GLY A 58 1.07 -8.92 1.62
C GLY A 58 0.45 -7.56 1.96
N GLY A 59 1.22 -6.67 2.59
CA GLY A 59 0.79 -5.29 2.86
C GLY A 59 0.44 -4.52 1.59
N MET A 60 1.28 -4.60 0.55
CA MET A 60 1.01 -3.96 -0.75
C MET A 60 -0.25 -4.52 -1.42
N VAL A 61 -0.49 -5.82 -1.34
CA VAL A 61 -1.72 -6.44 -1.87
C VAL A 61 -2.96 -5.90 -1.17
N LEU A 62 -2.95 -5.80 0.16
CA LEU A 62 -4.08 -5.26 0.92
C LEU A 62 -4.40 -3.82 0.53
N ILE A 63 -3.37 -2.97 0.38
CA ILE A 63 -3.55 -1.59 -0.08
C ILE A 63 -4.05 -1.56 -1.54
N GLY A 64 -3.48 -2.41 -2.39
CA GLY A 64 -3.92 -2.56 -3.79
C GLY A 64 -5.38 -2.96 -3.92
N LEU A 65 -5.89 -3.78 -2.99
CA LEU A 65 -7.31 -4.13 -2.91
C LEU A 65 -8.17 -3.00 -2.36
N ALA A 66 -7.67 -2.20 -1.42
CA ALA A 66 -8.39 -1.06 -0.83
C ALA A 66 -8.55 0.13 -1.80
N LEU A 67 -7.52 0.42 -2.58
CA LEU A 67 -7.44 1.55 -3.51
C LEU A 67 -8.67 1.70 -4.44
N PRO A 68 -9.15 0.63 -5.13
CA PRO A 68 -10.36 0.69 -5.94
C PRO A 68 -11.59 1.19 -5.19
N PHE A 69 -11.77 0.78 -3.93
CA PHE A 69 -12.91 1.20 -3.11
C PHE A 69 -12.81 2.68 -2.75
N THR A 70 -11.64 3.12 -2.31
CA THR A 70 -11.38 4.52 -1.96
C THR A 70 -11.61 5.44 -3.17
N VAL A 71 -11.13 5.04 -4.35
CA VAL A 71 -11.39 5.76 -5.61
C VAL A 71 -12.88 5.78 -5.96
N TYR A 72 -13.56 4.63 -5.88
CA TYR A 72 -14.99 4.54 -6.15
C TYR A 72 -15.82 5.47 -5.26
N PHE A 73 -15.56 5.46 -3.95
CA PHE A 73 -16.27 6.33 -3.00
C PHE A 73 -15.94 7.81 -3.19
N LEU A 74 -14.69 8.14 -3.55
CA LEU A 74 -14.30 9.51 -3.88
C LEU A 74 -15.05 10.02 -5.11
N ILE A 75 -15.11 9.23 -6.19
CA ILE A 75 -15.87 9.59 -7.41
C ILE A 75 -17.36 9.77 -7.08
N GLY A 76 -17.94 8.86 -6.28
CA GLY A 76 -19.33 8.98 -5.82
C GLY A 76 -19.59 10.26 -5.01
N ALA A 77 -18.64 10.67 -4.17
CA ALA A 77 -18.73 11.91 -3.40
C ALA A 77 -18.62 13.17 -4.30
N LEU A 78 -17.84 13.10 -5.38
CA LEU A 78 -17.72 14.19 -6.36
C LEU A 78 -18.97 14.35 -7.22
N ARG A 79 -19.61 13.24 -7.62
CA ARG A 79 -20.80 13.24 -8.49
C ARG A 79 -22.07 13.76 -7.80
N ARG A 80 -22.24 13.51 -6.49
CA ARG A 80 -23.41 13.99 -5.71
C ARG A 80 -23.53 15.51 -5.58
N LYS A 81 -22.54 16.28 -6.03
CA LYS A 81 -22.58 17.75 -6.01
C LYS A 81 -23.25 18.37 -7.25
N LYS A 82 -23.65 17.55 -8.24
CA LYS A 82 -24.23 18.00 -9.53
C LYS A 82 -25.75 17.89 -9.65
N GLY A 83 -26.47 17.54 -8.58
CA GLY A 83 -27.94 17.60 -8.51
C GLY A 83 -28.35 18.28 -7.24
#